data_AF-A0A1F5HAV6-F1
#
_entry.id   AF-A0A1F5HAV6-F1
#
_cell.length_a   1.000
_cell.length_b   1.000
_cell.length_c   1.000
_cell.angle_alpha   90.00
_cell.angle_beta   90.00
_cell.angle_gamma   90.00
#
_symmetry.space_group_name_H-M   'P 1'
#
loop_
_entity.id
_entity.type
_entity.pdbx_description
1 polymer ?
#
loop_
_entity_poly.entity_id
_entity_poly.type
_entity_poly.pdbx_seq_one_letter_code
_entity_poly.pdbx_strand_id
1 'polypeptide(L)'
;MTKILLSVLIITAVLVGGYFGYKQISQTPEGKTTPASTITPVTSPGNQELKTFKSKNIQFAVQVPKNFEVQEKIAYVDLISSVGRINLSRNATNFDSIKDYLNDFDSKREVEVSNEVIINIGAYDSIKRIENFNIGPIDEQNLYFIYVDNWVYSISTSTQSLYPVLDQIAQSFRYIP
;
A
#
# COMPACT_ATOMS: atom_id res chain seq x y z
N MET A 1 49.49 14.09 28.53
CA MET A 1 49.59 12.87 27.69
C MET A 1 48.32 12.02 27.71
N THR A 2 47.65 11.83 28.85
CA THR A 2 46.44 10.97 28.99
C THR A 2 45.25 11.38 28.12
N LYS A 3 45.06 12.67 27.80
CA LYS A 3 43.95 13.15 26.97
C LYS A 3 44.06 12.76 25.48
N ILE A 4 45.28 12.55 24.96
CA ILE A 4 45.50 12.21 23.54
C ILE A 4 45.17 10.73 23.30
N LEU A 5 45.50 9.86 24.26
CA LEU A 5 45.21 8.43 24.18
C LEU A 5 43.70 8.12 24.16
N LEU A 6 42.90 8.89 24.90
CA LEU A 6 41.46 8.68 24.97
C LEU A 6 40.76 9.05 23.64
N SER A 7 41.20 10.13 22.98
CA SER A 7 40.63 10.58 21.70
C SER A 7 40.88 9.57 20.57
N VAL A 8 42.07 8.95 20.53
CA VAL A 8 42.41 7.93 19.52
C VAL A 8 41.51 6.70 19.68
N LEU A 9 41.26 6.27 20.92
CA LEU A 9 40.48 5.07 21.21
C LEU A 9 39.00 5.20 20.81
N ILE A 10 38.42 6.39 20.97
CA ILE A 10 37.03 6.68 20.56
C ILE A 10 36.89 6.67 19.03
N ILE A 11 37.83 7.27 18.31
CA ILE A 11 37.79 7.30 16.83
C ILE A 11 37.90 5.88 16.26
N THR A 12 38.78 5.04 16.83
CA THR A 12 38.89 3.64 16.40
C THR A 12 37.60 2.85 16.65
N ALA A 13 36.93 3.06 17.78
CA ALA A 13 35.66 2.38 18.07
C ALA A 13 34.53 2.76 17.11
N VAL A 14 34.43 4.05 16.73
CA VAL A 14 33.43 4.52 15.76
C VAL A 14 33.71 3.98 14.36
N LEU A 15 34.97 3.94 13.92
CA LEU A 15 35.34 3.38 12.61
C LEU A 15 35.08 1.88 12.53
N VAL A 16 35.39 1.13 13.59
CA VAL A 16 35.13 -0.31 13.65
C VAL A 16 33.61 -0.60 13.68
N GLY A 17 32.85 0.14 14.49
CA GLY A 17 31.40 0.00 14.55
C GLY A 17 30.71 0.33 13.23
N GLY A 18 31.13 1.40 12.56
CA GLY A 18 30.64 1.77 11.23
C GLY A 18 30.96 0.72 10.16
N TYR A 19 32.16 0.14 10.18
CA TYR A 19 32.57 -0.91 9.24
C TYR A 19 31.75 -2.19 9.40
N PHE A 20 31.51 -2.64 10.64
CA PHE A 20 30.68 -3.83 10.89
C PHE A 20 29.20 -3.60 10.58
N GLY A 21 28.65 -2.43 10.90
CA GLY A 21 27.28 -2.05 10.54
C GLY A 21 27.05 -2.00 9.02
N TYR A 22 28.03 -1.47 8.27
CA TYR A 22 27.95 -1.43 6.80
C TYR A 22 27.96 -2.82 6.18
N LYS A 23 28.79 -3.75 6.68
CA LYS A 23 28.87 -5.12 6.15
C LYS A 23 27.60 -5.94 6.36
N GLN A 24 26.82 -5.65 7.42
CA GLN A 24 25.61 -6.41 7.74
C GLN A 24 24.42 -6.01 6.84
N ILE A 25 24.44 -4.83 6.20
CA ILE A 25 23.35 -4.36 5.33
C ILE A 25 23.48 -4.91 3.89
N SER A 26 24.67 -5.33 3.45
CA SER A 26 24.90 -5.76 2.06
C SER A 26 24.57 -7.21 1.74
N GLN A 27 23.99 -7.98 2.66
CA GLN A 27 23.48 -9.32 2.36
C GLN A 27 22.05 -9.24 1.84
N THR A 28 21.89 -8.72 0.62
CA THR A 28 20.67 -8.93 -0.17
C THR A 28 20.53 -10.44 -0.39
N PRO A 29 19.43 -11.08 0.02
CA PRO A 29 19.21 -12.49 -0.27
C PRO A 29 19.22 -12.67 -1.79
N GLU A 30 20.13 -13.50 -2.30
CA GLU A 30 20.10 -13.91 -3.70
C GLU A 30 18.71 -14.45 -4.02
N GLY A 31 18.07 -13.82 -5.00
CA GLY A 31 16.72 -14.12 -5.43
C GLY A 31 16.58 -15.59 -5.80
N LYS A 32 15.92 -16.35 -4.93
CA LYS A 32 15.46 -17.70 -5.22
C LYS A 32 14.45 -17.59 -6.36
N THR A 33 14.88 -17.95 -7.56
CA THR A 33 14.04 -18.02 -8.75
C THR A 33 12.88 -18.96 -8.44
N THR A 34 11.71 -18.37 -8.19
CA THR A 34 10.49 -19.10 -7.91
C THR A 34 10.04 -19.75 -9.22
N PRO A 35 9.75 -21.07 -9.25
CA PRO A 35 9.23 -21.73 -10.44
C PRO A 35 8.01 -20.95 -10.95
N ALA A 36 7.98 -20.70 -12.26
CA ALA A 36 6.87 -20.03 -12.93
C ALA A 36 5.56 -20.71 -12.50
N SER A 37 4.79 -20.02 -11.67
CA SER A 37 3.48 -20.50 -11.25
C SER A 37 2.62 -20.61 -12.49
N THR A 38 2.17 -21.83 -12.77
CA THR A 38 1.14 -22.11 -13.77
C THR A 38 -0.07 -21.25 -13.42
N ILE A 39 -0.23 -20.15 -14.15
CA ILE A 39 -1.37 -19.23 -14.06
C ILE A 39 -2.64 -20.03 -14.33
N THR A 40 -3.28 -20.44 -13.24
CA THR A 40 -4.61 -21.03 -13.30
C THR A 40 -5.56 -19.90 -13.70
N PRO A 41 -6.43 -20.08 -14.71
CA PRO A 41 -7.35 -19.03 -15.13
C PRO A 41 -8.17 -18.56 -13.91
N VAL A 42 -8.07 -17.27 -13.62
CA VAL A 42 -8.85 -16.63 -12.56
C VAL A 42 -10.31 -16.79 -12.93
N THR A 43 -10.99 -17.72 -12.26
CA THR A 43 -12.44 -17.88 -12.35
C THR A 43 -13.08 -16.52 -12.09
N SER A 44 -13.95 -16.10 -13.01
CA SER A 44 -14.76 -14.89 -12.91
C SER A 44 -15.30 -14.73 -11.47
N PRO A 45 -15.27 -13.52 -10.88
CA PRO A 45 -15.60 -13.27 -9.47
C PRO A 45 -17.05 -13.64 -9.07
N GLY A 46 -17.88 -14.11 -10.00
CA GLY A 46 -19.31 -14.34 -9.83
C GLY A 46 -19.74 -15.43 -8.84
N ASN A 47 -18.83 -16.13 -8.14
CA ASN A 47 -19.22 -17.14 -7.15
C ASN A 47 -18.32 -17.20 -5.90
N GLN A 48 -17.67 -16.11 -5.54
CA GLN A 48 -16.89 -16.06 -4.30
C GLN A 48 -17.80 -15.73 -3.11
N GLU A 49 -17.72 -16.52 -2.05
CA GLU A 49 -18.39 -16.17 -0.80
C GLU A 49 -17.73 -14.93 -0.17
N LEU A 50 -18.54 -13.93 0.16
CA LEU A 50 -18.07 -12.68 0.75
C LEU A 50 -18.33 -12.65 2.26
N LYS A 51 -17.51 -11.89 2.97
CA LYS A 51 -17.71 -11.50 4.38
C LYS A 51 -17.59 -9.99 4.51
N THR A 52 -18.39 -9.41 5.39
CA THR A 52 -18.25 -8.00 5.74
C THR A 52 -17.11 -7.84 6.74
N PHE A 53 -16.12 -7.02 6.39
CA PHE A 53 -15.13 -6.53 7.33
C PHE A 53 -15.50 -5.11 7.75
N LYS A 54 -15.43 -4.84 9.06
CA LYS A 54 -15.61 -3.50 9.64
C LYS A 54 -14.34 -3.15 10.39
N SER A 55 -13.70 -2.07 9.98
CA SER A 55 -12.53 -1.55 10.68
C SER A 55 -12.91 -0.96 12.03
N LYS A 56 -12.06 -1.19 13.03
CA LYS A 56 -12.18 -0.57 14.36
C LYS A 56 -11.40 0.74 14.47
N ASN A 57 -10.31 0.88 13.71
CA ASN A 57 -9.39 2.01 13.84
C ASN A 57 -9.56 3.10 12.78
N ILE A 58 -10.04 2.70 11.59
CA ILE A 58 -10.11 3.57 10.41
C ILE A 58 -11.52 3.75 9.85
N GLN A 59 -12.57 3.46 10.62
CA GLN A 59 -13.95 3.95 10.37
C GLN A 59 -14.55 3.60 8.99
N PHE A 60 -14.37 2.37 8.52
CA PHE A 60 -15.04 1.89 7.30
C PHE A 60 -15.56 0.46 7.42
N ALA A 61 -16.42 0.07 6.48
CA ALA A 61 -16.72 -1.31 6.15
C ALA A 61 -16.60 -1.60 4.65
N VAL A 62 -16.26 -2.85 4.33
CA VAL A 62 -16.12 -3.39 2.97
C VAL A 62 -16.57 -4.85 2.93
N GLN A 63 -16.95 -5.35 1.76
CA GLN A 63 -17.15 -6.77 1.48
C GLN A 63 -15.84 -7.36 0.94
N VAL A 64 -15.32 -8.36 1.63
CA VAL A 64 -14.05 -9.03 1.31
C VAL A 64 -14.33 -10.51 1.01
N PRO A 65 -13.67 -11.12 0.02
CA PRO A 65 -13.76 -12.57 -0.16
C PRO A 65 -13.35 -13.33 1.12
N LYS A 66 -14.07 -14.40 1.47
CA LYS A 66 -13.87 -15.11 2.74
C LYS A 66 -12.45 -15.66 2.93
N ASN A 67 -11.79 -16.03 1.84
CA ASN A 67 -10.44 -16.59 1.81
C ASN A 67 -9.32 -15.57 2.08
N PHE A 68 -9.63 -14.28 2.20
CA PHE A 68 -8.64 -13.29 2.61
C PHE A 68 -8.47 -13.27 4.12
N GLU A 69 -7.22 -13.23 4.56
CA GLU A 69 -6.85 -12.83 5.92
C GLU A 69 -6.90 -11.30 6.02
N VAL A 70 -7.36 -10.79 7.17
CA VAL A 70 -7.45 -9.36 7.42
C VAL A 70 -6.52 -8.99 8.56
N GLN A 71 -5.55 -8.11 8.29
CA GLN A 71 -4.61 -7.60 9.26
C GLN A 71 -4.79 -6.10 9.43
N GLU A 72 -5.50 -5.69 10.49
CA GLU A 72 -5.71 -4.30 10.81
C GLU A 72 -4.57 -3.73 11.67
N LYS A 73 -4.12 -2.53 11.30
CA LYS A 73 -3.18 -1.69 12.05
C LYS A 73 -3.86 -0.36 12.38
N ILE A 74 -3.10 0.57 12.94
CA ILE A 74 -3.63 1.87 13.40
C ILE A 74 -4.10 2.72 12.21
N ALA A 75 -3.33 2.75 11.12
CA ALA A 75 -3.57 3.64 9.98
C ALA A 75 -3.93 2.91 8.67
N TYR A 76 -3.86 1.57 8.67
CA TYR A 76 -4.10 0.77 7.47
C TYR A 76 -4.60 -0.63 7.81
N VAL A 77 -5.17 -1.29 6.80
CA VAL A 77 -5.62 -2.68 6.82
C VAL A 77 -5.01 -3.37 5.61
N ASP A 78 -4.34 -4.50 5.84
CA ASP A 78 -3.90 -5.39 4.77
C ASP A 78 -4.90 -6.54 4.62
N LEU A 79 -5.38 -6.75 3.40
CA LEU A 79 -6.16 -7.92 3.00
C LEU A 79 -5.22 -8.85 2.24
N ILE A 80 -4.92 -10.01 2.81
CA ILE A 80 -3.89 -10.93 2.31
C ILE A 80 -4.54 -12.21 1.82
N SER A 81 -4.12 -12.68 0.65
CA SER A 81 -4.50 -13.96 0.05
C SER A 81 -3.26 -14.73 -0.40
N SER A 82 -3.43 -15.96 -0.89
CA SER A 82 -2.34 -16.70 -1.55
C SER A 82 -1.83 -16.05 -2.83
N VAL A 83 -2.61 -15.16 -3.44
CA VAL A 83 -2.30 -14.52 -4.73
C VAL A 83 -1.53 -13.22 -4.53
N GLY A 84 -1.81 -12.50 -3.44
CA GLY A 84 -1.21 -11.19 -3.19
C GLY A 84 -1.93 -10.43 -2.08
N ARG A 85 -1.70 -9.12 -2.05
CA ARG A 85 -2.17 -8.21 -1.00
C ARG A 85 -2.94 -7.04 -1.59
N ILE A 86 -4.05 -6.68 -0.96
CA ILE A 86 -4.74 -5.39 -1.14
C ILE A 86 -4.53 -4.58 0.13
N ASN A 87 -4.04 -3.36 0.00
CA ASN A 87 -3.85 -2.43 1.12
C ASN A 87 -5.00 -1.43 1.15
N LEU A 88 -5.51 -1.13 2.35
CA LEU A 88 -6.45 -0.05 2.61
C LEU A 88 -5.81 0.89 3.61
N SER A 89 -5.72 2.17 3.30
CA SER A 89 -5.17 3.16 4.22
C SER A 89 -6.08 4.38 4.33
N ARG A 90 -5.88 5.18 5.37
CA ARG A 90 -6.62 6.43 5.58
C ARG A 90 -5.67 7.55 5.96
N ASN A 91 -5.76 8.67 5.24
CA ASN A 91 -4.99 9.88 5.51
C ASN A 91 -5.92 11.04 5.83
N ALA A 92 -5.60 11.82 6.86
CA ALA A 92 -6.27 13.10 7.13
C ALA A 92 -5.82 14.11 6.08
N THR A 93 -6.72 15.02 5.72
CA THR A 93 -6.44 16.09 4.77
C THR A 93 -7.11 17.39 5.20
N ASN A 94 -6.53 18.51 4.79
CA ASN A 94 -7.11 19.85 4.92
C ASN A 94 -7.57 20.42 3.56
N PHE A 95 -7.52 19.61 2.50
CA PHE A 95 -8.05 19.96 1.19
C PHE A 95 -9.56 19.74 1.15
N ASP A 96 -10.28 20.65 0.50
CA ASP A 96 -11.74 20.59 0.36
C ASP A 96 -12.20 19.61 -0.74
N SER A 97 -11.27 19.14 -1.58
CA SER A 97 -11.56 18.23 -2.69
C SER A 97 -10.50 17.13 -2.85
N ILE A 98 -10.94 15.98 -3.38
CA ILE A 98 -10.03 14.89 -3.74
C ILE A 98 -9.01 15.31 -4.80
N LYS A 99 -9.39 16.21 -5.72
CA LYS A 99 -8.51 16.69 -6.79
C LYS A 99 -7.35 17.51 -6.24
N ASP A 100 -7.62 18.42 -5.31
CA ASP A 100 -6.57 19.25 -4.71
C ASP A 100 -5.62 18.41 -3.85
N TYR A 101 -6.18 17.44 -3.12
CA TYR A 101 -5.37 16.45 -2.42
C TYR A 101 -4.46 15.67 -3.37
N LEU A 102 -4.97 15.15 -4.50
CA LEU A 102 -4.17 14.38 -5.43
C LEU A 102 -3.11 15.24 -6.14
N ASN A 103 -3.42 16.49 -6.49
CA ASN A 103 -2.42 17.41 -7.06
C ASN A 103 -1.24 17.62 -6.11
N ASP A 104 -1.51 17.85 -4.82
CA ASP A 104 -0.45 17.97 -3.80
C ASP A 104 0.29 16.65 -3.58
N PHE A 105 -0.45 15.54 -3.48
CA PHE A 105 0.10 14.20 -3.29
C PHE A 105 1.04 13.79 -4.43
N ASP A 106 0.65 14.06 -5.67
CA ASP A 106 1.44 13.74 -6.87
C ASP A 106 2.63 14.70 -7.01
N SER A 107 2.49 15.98 -6.62
CA SER A 107 3.63 16.93 -6.65
C SER A 107 4.81 16.51 -5.75
N LYS A 108 4.56 15.65 -4.77
CA LYS A 108 5.53 15.15 -3.79
C LYS A 108 6.09 13.78 -4.16
N ARG A 109 5.60 13.14 -5.22
CA ARG A 109 5.94 11.76 -5.59
C ARG A 109 6.41 11.71 -7.04
N GLU A 110 7.44 10.91 -7.29
CA GLU A 110 7.88 10.58 -8.65
C GLU A 110 7.03 9.43 -9.21
N VAL A 111 5.78 9.74 -9.54
CA VAL A 111 4.80 8.77 -10.06
C VAL A 111 4.26 9.21 -11.41
N GLU A 112 4.08 8.27 -12.33
CA GLU A 112 3.39 8.50 -13.60
C GLU A 112 1.99 7.89 -13.55
N VAL A 113 0.96 8.71 -13.79
CA VAL A 113 -0.44 8.25 -13.83
C VAL A 113 -0.80 7.91 -15.27
N SER A 114 -0.91 6.63 -15.59
CA SER A 114 -1.25 6.16 -16.95
C SER A 114 -2.74 6.15 -17.24
N ASN A 115 -3.56 6.08 -16.20
CA ASN A 115 -5.01 6.07 -16.32
C ASN A 115 -5.63 6.71 -15.08
N GLU A 116 -6.57 7.62 -15.28
CA GLU A 116 -7.35 8.24 -14.22
C GLU A 116 -8.82 8.30 -14.64
N VAL A 117 -9.71 7.86 -13.75
CA VAL A 117 -11.15 7.86 -13.97
C VAL A 117 -11.85 8.38 -12.72
N ILE A 118 -12.61 9.46 -12.88
CA ILE A 118 -13.53 9.93 -11.85
C ILE A 118 -14.71 8.96 -11.79
N ILE A 119 -14.99 8.46 -10.59
CA ILE A 119 -16.08 7.53 -10.34
C ILE A 119 -16.80 7.91 -9.05
N ASN A 120 -18.02 7.40 -8.87
CA ASN A 120 -18.74 7.54 -7.62
C ASN A 120 -18.81 6.17 -6.93
N ILE A 121 -18.30 6.11 -5.70
CA ILE A 121 -18.45 4.92 -4.85
C ILE A 121 -19.49 5.25 -3.79
N GLY A 122 -20.72 4.82 -4.03
CA GLY A 122 -21.87 5.25 -3.24
C GLY A 122 -22.14 6.74 -3.44
N ALA A 123 -22.01 7.53 -2.36
CA ALA A 123 -22.22 8.98 -2.36
C ALA A 123 -20.91 9.78 -2.27
N TYR A 124 -19.74 9.12 -2.38
CA TYR A 124 -18.45 9.73 -2.15
C TYR A 124 -17.70 9.99 -3.46
N ASP A 125 -17.13 11.19 -3.56
CA ASP A 125 -16.23 11.55 -4.65
C ASP A 125 -15.01 10.64 -4.62
N SER A 126 -14.77 9.96 -5.74
CA SER A 126 -13.74 8.94 -5.84
C SER A 126 -12.99 9.01 -7.16
N ILE A 127 -11.72 8.62 -7.12
CA ILE A 127 -10.87 8.55 -8.30
C ILE A 127 -10.23 7.16 -8.34
N LYS A 128 -10.38 6.46 -9.46
CA LYS A 128 -9.63 5.25 -9.78
C LYS A 128 -8.44 5.64 -10.64
N ARG A 129 -7.25 5.14 -10.33
CA ARG A 129 -6.07 5.35 -11.17
C ARG A 129 -5.11 4.19 -11.20
N ILE A 130 -4.30 4.16 -12.25
CA ILE A 130 -3.14 3.27 -12.38
C ILE A 130 -1.89 4.14 -12.26
N GLU A 131 -1.08 3.86 -11.24
CA GLU A 131 0.20 4.50 -10.96
C GLU A 131 1.34 3.60 -11.44
N ASN A 132 2.29 4.15 -12.20
CA ASN A 132 3.56 3.50 -12.54
C ASN A 132 4.70 4.16 -11.77
N PHE A 133 5.61 3.34 -11.25
CA PHE A 133 6.78 3.84 -10.53
C PHE A 133 8.05 3.51 -11.31
N ASN A 134 8.90 4.52 -11.48
CA ASN A 134 10.20 4.36 -12.14
C ASN A 134 11.29 3.91 -11.18
N ILE A 135 11.00 3.89 -9.87
CA ILE A 135 11.94 3.57 -8.80
C ILE A 135 11.26 2.65 -7.79
N GLY A 136 11.89 1.52 -7.49
CA GLY A 136 11.45 0.59 -6.46
C GLY A 136 11.05 -0.79 -7.01
N PRO A 137 10.54 -1.68 -6.16
CA PRO A 137 10.20 -3.06 -6.53
C PRO A 137 8.78 -3.21 -7.12
N ILE A 138 8.02 -2.11 -7.25
CA ILE A 138 6.64 -2.11 -7.74
C ILE A 138 6.64 -1.31 -9.03
N ASP A 139 6.35 -1.97 -10.16
CA ASP A 139 6.31 -1.29 -11.45
C ASP A 139 4.97 -0.57 -11.66
N GLU A 140 3.86 -1.22 -11.30
CA GLU A 140 2.49 -0.73 -11.49
C GLU A 140 1.64 -1.01 -10.24
N GLN A 141 0.72 -0.10 -9.95
CA GLN A 141 -0.28 -0.25 -8.91
C GLN A 141 -1.64 0.30 -9.38
N ASN A 142 -2.72 -0.42 -9.08
CA ASN A 142 -4.09 0.05 -9.27
C ASN A 142 -4.64 0.54 -7.93
N LEU A 143 -5.23 1.74 -7.92
CA LEU A 143 -5.63 2.45 -6.72
C LEU A 143 -7.02 3.07 -6.88
N TYR A 144 -7.74 3.10 -5.77
CA TYR A 144 -8.93 3.89 -5.55
C TYR A 144 -8.67 4.89 -4.44
N PHE A 145 -8.98 6.15 -4.69
CA PHE A 145 -9.03 7.21 -3.69
C PHE A 145 -10.49 7.58 -3.45
N ILE A 146 -10.91 7.64 -2.18
CA ILE A 146 -12.29 7.95 -1.77
C ILE A 146 -12.23 9.06 -0.73
N TYR A 147 -12.89 10.19 -1.00
CA TYR A 147 -12.87 11.37 -0.14
C TYR A 147 -14.14 11.48 0.70
N VAL A 148 -14.00 11.52 2.03
CA VAL A 148 -15.11 11.61 2.98
C VAL A 148 -14.68 12.40 4.21
N ASP A 149 -15.42 13.45 4.59
CA ASP A 149 -15.25 14.20 5.85
C ASP A 149 -13.78 14.56 6.19
N ASN A 150 -13.05 15.16 5.23
CA ASN A 150 -11.63 15.51 5.37
C ASN A 150 -10.68 14.31 5.58
N TRP A 151 -11.11 13.12 5.18
CA TRP A 151 -10.30 11.92 5.08
C TRP A 151 -10.22 11.44 3.63
N VAL A 152 -9.03 10.99 3.23
CA VAL A 152 -8.82 10.27 1.99
C VAL A 152 -8.49 8.82 2.30
N TYR A 153 -9.37 7.93 1.87
CA TYR A 153 -9.14 6.49 1.91
C TYR A 153 -8.47 6.06 0.61
N SER A 154 -7.42 5.25 0.71
CA SER A 154 -6.80 4.62 -0.45
C SER A 154 -6.98 3.11 -0.39
N ILE A 155 -7.43 2.49 -1.47
CA ILE A 155 -7.53 1.02 -1.61
C ILE A 155 -6.70 0.62 -2.81
N SER A 156 -5.69 -0.23 -2.65
CA SER A 156 -4.71 -0.48 -3.70
C SER A 156 -4.11 -1.87 -3.72
N THR A 157 -3.62 -2.29 -4.90
CA THR A 157 -2.81 -3.50 -5.08
C THR A 157 -1.88 -3.34 -6.27
N SER A 158 -0.66 -3.88 -6.17
CA SER A 158 0.28 -4.04 -7.29
C SER A 158 0.16 -5.41 -7.97
N THR A 159 -0.67 -6.31 -7.43
CA THR A 159 -0.93 -7.62 -8.02
C THR A 159 -2.07 -7.53 -9.03
N GLN A 160 -1.75 -7.59 -10.32
CA GLN A 160 -2.70 -7.41 -11.43
C GLN A 160 -3.89 -8.38 -11.40
N SER A 161 -3.64 -9.65 -11.02
CA SER A 161 -4.71 -10.66 -10.89
C SER A 161 -5.74 -10.34 -9.80
N LEU A 162 -5.42 -9.39 -8.89
CA LEU A 162 -6.34 -8.91 -7.86
C LEU A 162 -7.16 -7.68 -8.30
N TYR A 163 -6.96 -7.13 -9.50
CA TYR A 163 -7.70 -5.92 -9.93
C TYR A 163 -9.24 -6.10 -9.91
N PRO A 164 -9.82 -7.22 -10.38
CA PRO A 164 -11.26 -7.42 -10.26
C PRO A 164 -11.74 -7.50 -8.81
N VAL A 165 -10.93 -8.06 -7.90
CA VAL A 165 -11.25 -8.16 -6.48
C VAL A 165 -11.13 -6.79 -5.81
N LEU A 166 -10.11 -6.01 -6.17
CA LEU A 166 -9.95 -4.61 -5.76
C LEU A 166 -11.19 -3.80 -6.14
N ASP A 167 -11.63 -3.91 -7.39
CA ASP A 167 -12.82 -3.22 -7.90
C ASP A 167 -14.06 -3.56 -7.07
N GLN A 168 -14.28 -4.84 -6.77
CA GLN A 168 -15.39 -5.29 -5.92
C GLN A 168 -15.31 -4.71 -4.50
N ILE A 169 -14.13 -4.78 -3.88
CA ILE A 169 -13.91 -4.26 -2.52
C ILE A 169 -14.16 -2.75 -2.48
N ALA A 170 -13.61 -2.01 -3.45
CA ALA A 170 -13.78 -0.56 -3.55
C ALA A 170 -15.26 -0.18 -3.70
N GLN A 171 -16.01 -0.83 -4.59
CA GLN A 171 -17.45 -0.56 -4.79
C GLN A 171 -18.30 -0.86 -3.54
N SER A 172 -17.84 -1.77 -2.68
CA SER A 172 -18.50 -2.11 -1.42
C SER A 172 -18.18 -1.17 -0.25
N PHE A 173 -17.28 -0.20 -0.44
CA PHE A 173 -16.82 0.70 0.62
C PHE A 173 -17.97 1.51 1.22
N ARG A 174 -18.01 1.56 2.56
CA ARG A 174 -18.93 2.38 3.33
C ARG A 174 -18.17 3.04 4.48
N TYR A 175 -18.24 4.37 4.58
CA TYR A 175 -17.79 5.10 5.75
C TYR A 175 -18.68 4.79 6.97
N ILE A 176 -18.07 4.59 8.14
CA ILE A 176 -18.74 4.35 9.41
C ILE A 176 -18.13 5.31 10.45
N PRO A 177 -18.73 6.50 10.65
CA PRO A 177 -18.23 7.48 11.61
C PRO A 177 -18.23 6.94 13.05
#